data_AF-A0A6B3IIF4-F1
#
_entry.id   AF-A0A6B3IIF4-F1
#
_cell.length_a   1.000
_cell.length_b   1.000
_cell.length_c   1.000
_cell.angle_alpha   90.00
_cell.angle_beta   90.00
_cell.angle_gamma   90.00
#
_symmetry.space_group_name_H-M   'P 1'
#
loop_
_entity.id
_entity.type
_entity.pdbx_description
1 polymer ?
#
loop_
_entity_poly.entity_id
_entity_poly.type
_entity_poly.pdbx_seq_one_letter_code
_entity_poly.pdbx_strand_id
1 'polypeptide(L)'
;MERIHLSGPERDGWLSNHAPMAVEALVRRGQARTAHRWLDNYRDRLEDMPASTAPVTGQNWPEALGDLSRVADWTLFFERETADHPWPTVLAEWWPRLLPGIAGG
;
A
#
# COMPACT_ATOMS: atom_id res chain seq x y z
N MET A 1 10.02 10.99 -6.96
CA MET A 1 9.35 9.73 -6.57
C MET A 1 8.25 9.93 -5.53
N GLU A 2 8.10 11.11 -4.91
CA GLU A 2 7.12 11.37 -3.82
C GLU A 2 5.63 11.35 -4.18
N ARG A 3 5.22 11.46 -5.46
CA ARG A 3 3.81 11.73 -5.81
C ARG A 3 2.87 10.50 -5.78
N ILE A 4 3.38 9.29 -5.53
CA ILE A 4 2.60 8.04 -5.63
C ILE A 4 2.33 7.42 -4.25
N HIS A 5 3.05 7.86 -3.21
CA HIS A 5 2.86 7.37 -1.83
C HIS A 5 1.53 7.81 -1.20
N LEU A 6 0.78 8.70 -1.85
CA LEU A 6 -0.47 9.28 -1.32
C LEU A 6 -1.74 8.71 -1.95
N SER A 7 -1.62 7.77 -2.89
CA SER A 7 -2.78 7.18 -3.55
C SER A 7 -3.31 6.00 -2.75
N GLY A 8 -4.63 5.97 -2.52
CA GLY A 8 -5.30 4.87 -1.84
C GLY A 8 -5.11 3.53 -2.54
N PRO A 9 -5.25 2.42 -1.79
CA PRO A 9 -5.12 1.06 -2.33
C PRO A 9 -6.24 0.70 -3.31
N GLU A 10 -7.33 1.47 -3.34
CA GLU A 10 -8.54 1.13 -4.08
C GLU A 10 -9.01 2.26 -4.99
N ARG A 11 -9.76 1.84 -6.01
CA ARG A 11 -10.62 2.66 -6.85
C ARG A 11 -12.00 2.01 -6.87
N ASP A 12 -13.04 2.80 -6.67
CA ASP A 12 -14.44 2.37 -6.58
C ASP A 12 -14.66 1.26 -5.52
N GLY A 13 -13.87 1.28 -4.43
CA GLY A 13 -14.01 0.39 -3.26
C GLY A 13 -13.72 -1.10 -3.43
N TRP A 14 -13.23 -1.55 -4.61
CA TRP A 14 -12.95 -2.98 -4.88
C TRP A 14 -11.81 -3.26 -5.89
N LEU A 15 -11.24 -2.24 -6.55
CA LEU A 15 -10.18 -2.44 -7.54
C LEU A 15 -8.83 -1.99 -6.99
N SER A 16 -7.92 -2.95 -6.74
CA SER A 16 -6.56 -2.66 -6.31
C SER A 16 -5.89 -1.66 -7.27
N ASN A 17 -5.42 -0.54 -6.72
CA ASN A 17 -4.75 0.50 -7.47
C ASN A 17 -3.36 0.01 -7.93
N HIS A 18 -3.27 -0.46 -9.17
CA HIS A 18 -2.03 -0.92 -9.78
C HIS A 18 -1.19 0.20 -10.41
N ALA A 19 -1.61 1.48 -10.28
CA ALA A 19 -0.87 2.61 -10.81
C ALA A 19 0.58 2.70 -10.31
N PRO A 20 0.91 2.39 -9.04
CA PRO A 20 2.29 2.39 -8.58
C PRO A 20 3.17 1.37 -9.34
N MET A 21 2.66 0.15 -9.57
CA MET A 21 3.38 -0.89 -10.31
C MET A 21 3.55 -0.52 -11.79
N ALA A 22 2.52 0.07 -12.41
CA ALA A 22 2.59 0.55 -13.79
C ALA A 22 3.63 1.66 -13.97
N VAL A 23 3.70 2.60 -13.03
CA VAL A 23 4.69 3.68 -13.05
C VAL A 23 6.10 3.13 -12.84
N GLU A 24 6.30 2.21 -11.90
CA GLU A 24 7.60 1.57 -11.70
C GLU A 24 8.09 0.89 -12.98
N ALA A 25 7.23 0.12 -13.64
CA ALA A 25 7.56 -0.55 -14.90
C ALA A 25 7.95 0.44 -16.01
N LEU A 26 7.20 1.54 -16.17
CA LEU A 26 7.49 2.58 -17.16
C LEU A 26 8.81 3.31 -16.87
N VAL A 27 9.08 3.65 -15.61
CA VAL A 27 10.31 4.34 -15.20
C VAL A 27 11.52 3.44 -15.44
N ARG A 28 11.47 2.15 -15.06
CA ARG A 28 12.54 1.18 -15.32
C ARG A 28 12.82 0.98 -16.83
N ARG A 29 11.86 1.29 -17.70
CA ARG A 29 11.99 1.25 -19.17
C ARG A 29 12.34 2.60 -19.81
N GLY A 30 12.71 3.60 -19.03
CA GLY A 30 13.11 4.93 -19.53
C GLY A 30 11.94 5.82 -19.97
N GLN A 31 10.69 5.46 -19.64
CA GLN A 31 9.47 6.16 -20.05
C GLN A 31 8.94 7.12 -18.97
N ALA A 32 9.82 7.70 -18.16
CA ALA A 32 9.44 8.54 -17.02
C ALA A 32 8.54 9.72 -17.40
N ARG A 33 8.80 10.39 -18.54
CA ARG A 33 7.95 11.50 -19.03
C ARG A 33 6.52 11.05 -19.37
N THR A 34 6.38 9.84 -19.90
CA THR A 34 5.09 9.22 -20.22
C THR A 34 4.34 8.85 -18.93
N ALA A 35 5.06 8.33 -17.93
CA ALA A 35 4.50 8.01 -16.62
C ALA A 35 3.96 9.25 -15.89
N HIS A 36 4.66 10.39 -15.94
CA HIS A 36 4.19 11.64 -15.35
C HIS A 36 2.89 12.14 -15.99
N ARG A 37 2.83 12.19 -17.33
CA ARG A 37 1.63 12.64 -18.05
C ARG A 37 0.45 11.68 -17.85
N TRP A 38 0.73 10.39 -17.77
CA TRP A 38 -0.28 9.37 -17.48
C TRP A 38 -0.83 9.52 -16.05
N LEU A 39 0.04 9.72 -15.06
CA LEU A 39 -0.36 9.97 -13.66
C LEU A 39 -1.20 11.23 -13.50
N ASP A 40 -0.85 12.32 -14.19
CA ASP A 40 -1.63 13.57 -14.11
C ASP A 40 -3.08 13.37 -14.61
N ASN A 41 -3.29 12.53 -15.63
CA ASN A 41 -4.63 12.17 -16.12
C ASN A 41 -5.31 11.07 -15.29
N TYR A 42 -4.54 10.25 -14.59
CA TYR A 42 -5.06 9.16 -13.76
C TYR A 42 -5.42 9.63 -12.35
N ARG A 43 -4.98 10.83 -11.95
CA ARG A 43 -5.19 11.40 -10.62
C ARG A 43 -6.67 11.46 -10.22
N ASP A 44 -7.56 11.85 -11.12
CA ASP A 44 -9.00 11.93 -10.84
C ASP A 44 -9.66 10.55 -10.64
N ARG A 45 -8.91 9.48 -10.88
CA ARG A 45 -9.32 8.08 -10.69
C ARG A 45 -8.71 7.44 -9.45
N LEU A 46 -7.83 8.15 -8.74
CA LEU A 46 -7.19 7.70 -7.51
C LEU A 46 -8.01 8.20 -6.34
N GLU A 47 -8.42 7.30 -5.46
CA GLU A 47 -8.98 7.69 -4.18
C GLU A 47 -7.87 8.17 -3.25
N ASP A 48 -8.19 9.11 -2.36
CA ASP A 48 -7.27 9.53 -1.32
C ASP A 48 -6.98 8.36 -0.39
N MET A 49 -5.74 8.26 0.07
CA MET A 49 -5.39 7.30 1.12
C MET A 49 -6.25 7.60 2.37
N PRO A 50 -6.89 6.58 2.98
CA PRO A 50 -7.57 6.76 4.25
C PRO A 50 -6.63 7.41 5.28
N ALA A 51 -7.13 8.30 6.13
CA ALA A 51 -6.32 8.80 7.22
C ALA A 51 -5.98 7.67 8.20
N SER A 52 -4.80 7.72 8.81
CA SER A 52 -4.48 6.85 9.95
C SER A 52 -5.45 7.16 11.09
N THR A 53 -6.11 6.12 11.62
CA THR A 53 -7.14 6.25 12.65
C THR A 53 -6.68 5.70 13.98
N ALA A 54 -5.93 4.59 13.97
CA ALA A 54 -5.40 3.96 15.17
C ALA A 54 -4.17 3.09 14.82
N PRO A 55 -3.03 3.26 15.52
CA PRO A 55 -1.81 2.51 15.22
C PRO A 55 -2.01 0.99 15.24
N VAL A 56 -1.50 0.31 14.22
CA VAL A 56 -1.28 -1.15 14.25
C VAL A 56 0.03 -1.42 14.99
N THR A 57 0.03 -2.47 15.81
CA THR A 57 1.16 -2.96 16.60
C THR A 57 1.24 -4.48 16.53
N GLY A 58 2.38 -5.05 16.93
CA GLY A 58 2.55 -6.50 17.06
C GLY A 58 1.56 -7.17 18.02
N GLN A 59 0.89 -6.44 18.91
CA GLN A 59 -0.13 -6.98 19.82
C GLN A 59 -1.57 -6.84 19.31
N ASN A 60 -1.91 -5.73 18.64
CA ASN A 60 -3.29 -5.42 18.26
C ASN A 60 -3.62 -5.72 16.79
N TRP A 61 -2.64 -6.15 16.00
CA TRP A 61 -2.82 -6.40 14.57
C TRP A 61 -4.01 -7.31 14.20
N PRO A 62 -4.42 -8.32 15.00
CA PRO A 62 -5.57 -9.16 14.63
C PRO A 62 -6.87 -8.35 14.54
N GLU A 63 -6.99 -7.26 15.29
CA GLU A 63 -8.17 -6.38 15.32
C GLU A 63 -8.27 -5.50 14.07
N ALA A 64 -7.16 -5.32 13.36
CA ALA A 64 -7.08 -4.53 12.13
C ALA A 64 -7.06 -5.38 10.85
N LEU A 65 -7.13 -6.70 10.98
CA LEU A 65 -7.05 -7.63 9.85
C LEU A 65 -8.36 -7.62 9.05
N GLY A 66 -8.27 -7.44 7.73
CA GLY A 66 -9.44 -7.42 6.83
C GLY A 66 -10.23 -6.11 6.81
N ASP A 67 -9.81 -5.11 7.59
CA ASP A 67 -10.43 -3.79 7.59
C ASP A 67 -9.67 -2.83 6.66
N LEU A 68 -10.26 -2.54 5.49
CA LEU A 68 -9.69 -1.66 4.47
C LEU A 68 -9.49 -0.22 4.96
N SER A 69 -10.30 0.24 5.92
CA SER A 69 -10.16 1.59 6.49
C SER A 69 -8.82 1.76 7.24
N ARG A 70 -8.18 0.64 7.62
CA ARG A 70 -6.93 0.59 8.37
C ARG A 70 -5.69 0.53 7.48
N VAL A 71 -5.81 0.66 6.16
CA VAL A 71 -4.66 0.53 5.24
C VAL A 71 -3.52 1.52 5.54
N ALA A 72 -3.84 2.74 5.93
CA ALA A 72 -2.82 3.73 6.31
C ALA A 72 -2.12 3.37 7.62
N ASP A 73 -2.85 2.78 8.58
CA ASP A 73 -2.27 2.29 9.82
C ASP A 73 -1.31 1.12 9.57
N TRP A 74 -1.67 0.20 8.65
CA TRP A 74 -0.81 -0.89 8.20
C TRP A 74 0.43 -0.40 7.45
N THR A 75 0.29 0.63 6.62
CA THR A 75 1.41 1.23 5.87
C THR A 75 2.43 1.82 6.83
N LEU A 76 1.98 2.65 7.78
CA LEU A 76 2.85 3.24 8.81
C LEU A 76 3.53 2.17 9.69
N PHE A 77 2.83 1.06 9.96
CA PHE A 77 3.40 -0.06 10.70
C PHE A 77 4.56 -0.71 9.92
N PHE A 78 4.34 -1.11 8.67
CA PHE A 78 5.38 -1.78 7.88
C PHE A 78 6.52 -0.85 7.44
N GLU A 79 6.28 0.46 7.30
CA GLU A 79 7.35 1.44 7.11
C GLU A 79 8.33 1.44 8.30
N ARG A 80 7.82 1.34 9.54
CA ARG A 80 8.67 1.25 10.74
C ARG A 80 9.41 -0.08 10.81
N GLU A 81 8.69 -1.19 10.64
CA GLU A 81 9.29 -2.54 10.71
C GLU A 81 10.41 -2.71 9.69
N THR A 82 10.24 -2.20 8.47
CA THR A 82 11.25 -2.32 7.40
C THR A 82 12.38 -1.29 7.50
N ALA A 83 12.20 -0.22 8.28
CA ALA A 83 13.28 0.69 8.64
C ALA A 83 14.19 0.08 9.72
N ASP A 84 13.60 -0.66 10.66
CA ASP A 84 14.30 -1.27 11.80
C ASP A 84 14.91 -2.65 11.46
N HIS A 85 14.29 -3.40 10.53
CA HIS A 85 14.68 -4.75 10.17
C HIS A 85 14.76 -4.95 8.65
N PRO A 86 15.64 -5.86 8.16
CA PRO A 86 15.66 -6.21 6.75
C PRO A 86 14.30 -6.71 6.26
N TRP A 87 13.83 -6.19 5.12
CA TRP A 87 12.52 -6.55 4.56
C TRP A 87 12.27 -8.08 4.43
N PRO A 88 13.27 -8.95 4.14
CA PRO A 88 13.00 -10.39 4.07
C PRO A 88 12.63 -10.98 5.44
N THR A 89 13.22 -10.45 6.52
CA THR A 89 12.91 -10.86 7.89
C THR A 89 11.49 -10.46 8.27
N VAL A 90 11.13 -9.20 8.01
CA VAL A 90 9.77 -8.68 8.24
C VAL A 90 8.74 -9.51 7.47
N LEU A 91 9.01 -9.81 6.19
CA LEU A 91 8.12 -10.63 5.37
C LEU A 91 7.95 -12.05 5.92
N ALA A 92 9.06 -12.72 6.26
CA ALA A 92 9.02 -14.08 6.79
C ALA A 92 8.22 -14.18 8.10
N GLU A 93 8.31 -13.14 8.93
CA GLU A 93 7.57 -13.04 10.18
C GLU A 93 6.07 -12.79 9.98
N TRP A 94 5.72 -11.85 9.10
CA TRP A 94 4.35 -11.38 8.97
C TRP A 94 3.52 -12.18 7.97
N TRP A 95 4.14 -12.82 6.97
CA TRP A 95 3.43 -13.60 5.96
C TRP A 95 2.49 -14.67 6.58
N PRO A 96 2.93 -15.55 7.49
CA PRO A 96 2.06 -16.57 8.07
C PRO A 96 0.91 -15.98 8.91
N ARG A 97 1.12 -14.80 9.52
CA ARG A 97 0.14 -14.12 10.37
C ARG A 97 -0.99 -13.50 9.55
N LEU A 98 -0.66 -12.98 8.37
CA LEU A 98 -1.63 -12.31 7.49
C LEU A 98 -2.36 -13.29 6.57
N LEU A 99 -1.87 -14.51 6.37
CA LEU A 99 -2.50 -15.55 5.55
C LEU A 99 -4.00 -15.77 5.83
N PRO A 100 -4.47 -15.85 7.09
CA PRO A 100 -5.90 -16.02 7.38
C PRO A 100 -6.78 -14.87 6.87
N GLY A 101 -6.25 -13.65 6.80
CA GLY A 101 -6.97 -12.48 6.32
C GLY A 101 -7.18 -12.45 4.80
N ILE A 102 -6.45 -13.27 4.05
CA ILE A 102 -6.56 -13.37 2.58
C ILE A 102 -7.83 -14.14 2.16
N ALA A 103 -8.33 -15.04 3.01
CA ALA A 103 -9.51 -15.86 2.72
C ALA A 103 -10.85 -15.20 3.11
N GLY A 104 -10.83 -14.00 3.68
CA GLY A 104 -12.01 -13.28 4.16
C GLY A 104 -12.54 -12.17 3.23
N GLY A 105 -11.96 -12.03 2.03
CA GLY A 105 -12.39 -11.08 0.99
C GLY A 105 -13.38 -11.66 0.00
#